data_AF-A0A563ER30-F1
#
_entry.id   AF-A0A563ER30-F1
#
_cell.length_a   1.000
_cell.length_b   1.000
_cell.length_c   1.000
_cell.angle_alpha   90.00
_cell.angle_beta   90.00
_cell.angle_gamma   90.00
#
_symmetry.space_group_name_H-M   'P 1'
#
loop_
_entity.id
_entity.type
_entity.pdbx_description
1 polymer ?
#
loop_
_entity_poly.entity_id
_entity_poly.type
_entity_poly.pdbx_seq_one_letter_code
_entity_poly.pdbx_strand_id
1 'polypeptide(L)'
;MSGRPWPDTRPGPLGAFGAWWRRRRDLGRVEDFTYAVPQSSHQQEFETPLPSAVYGLDFRVKFTVVYRLDLHTGLRHHAPRSAAINSIVQRARAISSQAMLVHHAPLQHQLGAELAEEQQVPETHVWARAEQVKISVDEGDLEMARKHIELLRNSTVRHAERELERAEIRYLRDEVLTDVGTATIWWLQRNGYEVERAVQLAGELQELVRIARHTSDPHWAESLVSSFERALPRLDDGHRRDLRQHLAKALGVYGGSSVAAEFADQVGLPAAEQHMNGNSPHV
;
A
#
# COMPACT_ATOMS: atom_id res chain seq x y z
N MET A 1 -57.80 0.49 -76.54
CA MET A 1 -57.38 -0.58 -75.59
C MET A 1 -57.50 0.02 -74.18
N SER A 2 -58.58 -0.32 -73.47
CA SER A 2 -58.57 -0.91 -72.11
C SER A 2 -57.97 -0.01 -71.01
N GLY A 3 -58.63 0.32 -69.90
CA GLY A 3 -59.66 -0.43 -69.18
C GLY A 3 -60.35 0.40 -68.09
N ARG A 4 -61.29 -0.28 -67.45
CA ARG A 4 -62.44 0.18 -66.66
C ARG A 4 -62.11 0.68 -65.24
N PRO A 5 -63.12 1.28 -64.56
CA PRO A 5 -62.97 2.21 -63.44
C PRO A 5 -63.12 1.55 -62.05
N TRP A 6 -62.85 2.37 -61.04
CA TRP A 6 -62.94 2.19 -59.59
C TRP A 6 -64.11 1.31 -59.07
N PRO A 7 -63.92 0.53 -57.98
CA PRO A 7 -65.00 -0.17 -57.32
C PRO A 7 -65.77 0.76 -56.35
N ASP A 8 -67.08 0.88 -56.59
CA ASP A 8 -68.09 1.42 -55.68
C ASP A 8 -68.44 0.32 -54.66
N THR A 9 -67.93 0.41 -53.44
CA THR A 9 -68.33 -0.46 -52.31
C THR A 9 -69.27 0.29 -51.39
N ARG A 10 -70.58 0.21 -51.69
CA ARG A 10 -71.63 0.51 -50.71
C ARG A 10 -71.77 -0.68 -49.74
N PRO A 11 -71.56 -0.52 -48.42
CA PRO A 11 -71.89 -1.57 -47.47
C PRO A 11 -73.42 -1.68 -47.32
N GLY A 12 -73.95 -2.88 -47.58
CA GLY A 12 -75.35 -3.22 -47.34
C GLY A 12 -75.71 -3.31 -45.84
N PRO A 13 -77.02 -3.29 -45.50
CA PRO A 13 -77.52 -3.02 -44.15
C PRO A 13 -77.39 -4.17 -43.13
N LEU A 14 -76.50 -5.13 -43.35
CA LEU A 14 -76.29 -6.28 -42.43
C LEU A 14 -74.88 -6.35 -41.82
N GLY A 15 -74.02 -5.35 -42.08
CA GLY A 15 -72.69 -5.23 -41.46
C GLY A 15 -72.65 -4.48 -40.11
N ALA A 16 -73.78 -3.91 -39.65
CA ALA A 16 -73.78 -2.95 -38.54
C ALA A 16 -73.88 -3.57 -37.13
N PHE A 17 -74.20 -4.85 -36.98
CA PHE A 17 -74.36 -5.47 -35.65
C PHE A 17 -73.06 -6.04 -35.04
N GLY A 18 -72.02 -6.29 -35.85
CA GLY A 18 -70.72 -6.77 -35.36
C GLY A 18 -69.78 -5.67 -34.84
N ALA A 19 -70.05 -4.40 -35.16
CA ALA A 19 -69.20 -3.27 -34.82
C ALA A 19 -69.56 -2.59 -33.48
N TRP A 20 -70.76 -2.85 -32.93
CA TRP A 20 -71.19 -2.29 -31.64
C TRP A 20 -70.65 -3.09 -30.44
N TRP A 21 -70.51 -4.42 -30.56
CA TRP A 21 -69.99 -5.27 -29.48
C TRP A 21 -68.47 -5.26 -29.32
N ARG A 22 -67.72 -4.70 -30.29
CA ARG A 22 -66.26 -4.53 -30.17
C ARG A 22 -65.83 -3.18 -29.59
N ARG A 23 -66.77 -2.25 -29.38
CA ARG A 23 -66.49 -0.89 -28.85
C ARG A 23 -66.77 -0.76 -27.34
N ARG A 24 -67.04 -1.88 -26.65
CA ARG A 24 -67.32 -1.92 -25.20
C ARG A 24 -66.30 -2.75 -24.40
N ARG A 25 -65.07 -2.88 -24.93
CA ARG A 25 -63.93 -3.51 -24.23
C ARG A 25 -62.68 -2.63 -24.12
N ASP A 26 -62.73 -1.38 -24.58
CA ASP A 26 -61.65 -0.40 -24.42
C ASP A 26 -62.07 0.80 -23.55
N LEU A 27 -62.73 0.51 -22.41
CA LEU A 27 -63.00 1.50 -21.36
C LEU A 27 -62.39 1.01 -20.04
N GLY A 28 -61.11 0.67 -20.08
CA GLY A 28 -60.40 0.13 -18.91
C GLY A 28 -58.88 0.26 -18.99
N ARG A 29 -58.34 1.13 -19.84
CA ARG A 29 -56.95 1.57 -19.72
C ARG A 29 -57.00 2.97 -19.14
N VAL A 30 -56.98 3.03 -17.81
CA VAL A 30 -56.49 4.24 -17.13
C VAL A 30 -55.07 4.36 -17.65
N GLU A 31 -54.85 5.29 -18.58
CA GLU A 31 -53.50 5.74 -18.87
C GLU A 31 -53.03 6.37 -17.57
N ASP A 32 -52.30 5.60 -16.78
CA ASP A 32 -51.49 6.12 -15.69
C ASP A 32 -50.52 7.10 -16.35
N PHE A 33 -50.95 8.36 -16.44
CA PHE A 33 -50.05 9.48 -16.64
C PHE A 33 -49.16 9.50 -15.40
N THR A 34 -48.11 8.69 -15.42
CA THR A 34 -47.02 8.82 -14.48
C THR A 34 -46.43 10.19 -14.77
N TYR A 35 -46.79 11.16 -13.93
CA TYR A 35 -46.23 12.49 -13.98
C TYR A 35 -44.74 12.35 -13.63
N ALA A 36 -43.92 12.07 -14.63
CA ALA A 36 -42.47 12.12 -14.49
C ALA A 36 -42.14 13.59 -14.27
N VAL A 37 -41.93 13.98 -13.02
CA VAL A 37 -41.42 15.30 -12.67
C VAL A 37 -40.21 15.52 -13.58
N PRO A 38 -40.16 16.61 -14.38
CA PRO A 38 -39.00 16.87 -15.21
C PRO A 38 -37.81 16.96 -14.25
N GLN A 39 -36.90 15.99 -14.33
CA GLN A 39 -35.71 16.01 -13.51
C GLN A 39 -34.97 17.30 -13.88
N SER A 40 -34.88 18.25 -12.96
CA SER A 40 -34.07 19.44 -13.13
C SER A 40 -32.60 19.00 -13.08
N SER A 41 -32.15 18.40 -14.18
CA SER A 41 -30.76 18.01 -14.36
C SER A 41 -30.01 19.25 -14.81
N HIS A 42 -29.02 19.63 -14.02
CA HIS A 42 -28.14 20.73 -14.30
C HIS A 42 -26.79 20.15 -14.72
N GLN A 43 -26.19 20.71 -15.76
CA GLN A 43 -24.90 20.29 -16.26
C GLN A 43 -23.91 21.44 -16.12
N GLN A 44 -22.71 21.12 -15.64
CA GLN A 44 -21.64 22.09 -15.46
C GLN A 44 -20.30 21.46 -15.84
N GLU A 45 -19.63 22.02 -16.84
CA GLU A 45 -18.26 21.68 -17.15
C GLU A 45 -17.33 22.25 -16.06
N PHE A 46 -16.38 21.44 -15.59
CA PHE A 46 -15.43 21.80 -14.55
C PHE A 46 -14.05 21.21 -14.86
N GLU A 47 -13.02 22.00 -14.59
CA GLU A 47 -11.62 21.61 -14.78
C GLU A 47 -10.86 21.89 -13.49
N THR A 48 -10.08 20.93 -13.02
CA THR A 48 -9.34 21.02 -11.77
C THR A 48 -8.07 20.18 -11.82
N PRO A 49 -6.99 20.60 -11.11
CA PRO A 49 -5.91 19.69 -10.79
C PRO A 49 -6.39 18.62 -9.82
N LEU A 50 -5.90 17.39 -10.01
CA LEU A 50 -6.06 16.27 -9.09
C LEU A 50 -4.67 15.74 -8.69
N PRO A 51 -4.44 15.45 -7.41
CA PRO A 51 -3.14 14.98 -6.95
C PRO A 51 -2.83 13.60 -7.51
N SER A 52 -1.56 13.36 -7.85
CA SER A 52 -1.03 12.03 -8.11
C SER A 52 -0.40 11.41 -6.86
N ALA A 53 0.04 10.16 -6.96
CA ALA A 53 0.81 9.48 -5.92
C ALA A 53 2.20 10.11 -5.69
N VAL A 54 2.72 10.88 -6.65
CA VAL A 54 4.00 11.56 -6.53
C VAL A 54 3.75 12.99 -6.08
N TYR A 55 4.32 13.36 -4.94
CA TYR A 55 4.17 14.71 -4.40
C TYR A 55 4.66 15.77 -5.39
N GLY A 56 3.83 16.80 -5.60
CA GLY A 56 4.15 17.92 -6.48
C GLY A 56 3.85 17.70 -7.96
N LEU A 57 3.33 16.52 -8.35
CA LEU A 57 2.88 16.25 -9.72
C LEU A 57 1.36 16.00 -9.73
N ASP A 58 0.62 16.79 -10.52
CA ASP A 58 -0.83 16.75 -10.58
C ASP A 58 -1.34 16.35 -11.97
N PHE A 59 -2.47 15.65 -12.01
CA PHE A 59 -3.26 15.46 -13.22
C PHE A 59 -4.13 16.68 -13.47
N ARG A 60 -4.29 17.09 -14.73
CA ARG A 60 -5.30 18.09 -15.12
C ARG A 60 -6.52 17.38 -15.66
N VAL A 61 -7.61 17.42 -14.91
CA VAL A 61 -8.83 16.69 -15.25
C VAL A 61 -9.95 17.64 -15.59
N LYS A 62 -10.67 17.29 -16.65
CA LYS A 62 -11.86 17.98 -17.13
C LYS A 62 -13.04 17.01 -17.16
N PHE A 63 -14.17 17.39 -16.59
CA PHE A 63 -15.39 16.58 -16.59
C PHE A 63 -16.65 17.46 -16.55
N THR A 64 -17.77 16.87 -16.97
CA THR A 64 -19.09 17.52 -16.91
C THR A 64 -19.84 16.97 -15.70
N VAL A 65 -20.04 17.80 -14.69
CA VAL A 65 -20.84 17.46 -13.50
C VAL A 65 -22.32 17.56 -13.87
N VAL A 66 -23.04 16.46 -13.72
CA VAL A 66 -24.49 16.42 -13.83
C VAL A 66 -25.07 16.25 -12.44
N TYR A 67 -25.95 17.15 -12.02
CA TYR A 67 -26.59 17.06 -10.72
C TYR A 67 -28.09 17.32 -10.80
N ARG A 68 -28.83 16.71 -9.89
CA ARG A 68 -30.28 16.90 -9.71
C ARG A 68 -30.60 17.15 -8.24
N LEU A 69 -31.75 17.77 -8.00
CA LEU A 69 -32.23 18.12 -6.67
C LEU A 69 -33.40 17.20 -6.30
N ASP A 70 -33.29 16.51 -5.18
CA ASP A 70 -34.36 15.67 -4.62
C ASP A 70 -35.10 16.38 -3.49
N LEU A 71 -36.11 17.17 -3.88
CA LEU A 71 -36.86 18.04 -2.97
C LEU A 71 -37.75 17.28 -1.96
N HIS A 72 -37.87 15.95 -2.07
CA HIS A 72 -38.70 15.13 -1.16
C HIS A 72 -38.06 14.96 0.23
N THR A 73 -36.75 15.16 0.34
CA THR A 73 -35.98 14.93 1.58
C THR A 73 -36.11 16.05 2.61
N GLY A 74 -36.69 17.21 2.24
CA GLY A 74 -36.85 18.38 3.12
C GLY A 74 -35.55 19.13 3.46
N LEU A 75 -34.39 18.49 3.29
CA LEU A 75 -33.06 19.09 3.47
C LEU A 75 -32.77 20.08 2.34
N ARG A 76 -32.21 21.25 2.65
CA ARG A 76 -31.86 22.27 1.65
C ARG A 76 -30.41 22.72 1.81
N HIS A 77 -29.59 22.41 0.81
CA HIS A 77 -28.26 23.01 0.68
C HIS A 77 -28.37 24.37 -0.02
N HIS A 78 -27.76 25.41 0.55
CA HIS A 78 -27.82 26.78 0.01
C HIS A 78 -27.10 26.95 -1.34
N ALA A 79 -26.11 26.10 -1.62
CA ALA A 79 -25.33 26.12 -2.85
C ALA A 79 -25.22 24.71 -3.48
N PRO A 80 -26.28 24.20 -4.13
CA PRO A 80 -26.31 22.81 -4.59
C PRO A 80 -25.24 22.50 -5.65
N ARG A 81 -24.93 23.47 -6.52
CA ARG A 81 -23.87 23.36 -7.53
C ARG A 81 -22.50 23.09 -6.88
N SER A 82 -22.13 23.88 -5.88
CA SER A 82 -20.83 23.75 -5.22
C SER A 82 -20.73 22.43 -4.45
N ALA A 83 -21.83 21.98 -3.84
CA ALA A 83 -21.91 20.69 -3.16
C ALA A 83 -21.68 19.52 -4.14
N ALA A 84 -22.33 19.56 -5.31
CA ALA A 84 -22.15 18.56 -6.36
C ALA A 84 -20.69 18.51 -6.86
N ILE A 85 -20.11 19.67 -7.22
CA ILE A 85 -18.72 19.74 -7.70
C ILE A 85 -17.76 19.22 -6.63
N ASN A 86 -17.89 19.68 -5.37
CA ASN A 86 -17.00 19.25 -4.30
C ASN A 86 -17.08 17.74 -4.05
N SER A 87 -18.27 17.15 -4.06
CA SER A 87 -18.45 15.70 -3.92
C SER A 87 -17.74 14.92 -5.04
N ILE A 88 -17.90 15.35 -6.31
CA ILE A 88 -17.20 14.72 -7.44
C ILE A 88 -15.69 14.88 -7.33
N VAL A 89 -15.19 16.07 -6.97
CA VAL A 89 -13.75 16.31 -6.79
C VAL A 89 -13.18 15.44 -5.67
N GLN A 90 -13.89 15.29 -4.55
CA GLN A 90 -13.45 14.44 -3.44
C GLN A 90 -13.38 12.97 -3.84
N ARG A 91 -14.40 12.45 -4.55
CA ARG A 91 -14.40 11.09 -5.11
C ARG A 91 -13.24 10.89 -6.08
N ALA A 92 -13.05 11.83 -7.01
CA ALA A 92 -11.96 11.77 -7.99
C ALA A 92 -10.59 11.78 -7.32
N ARG A 93 -10.41 12.63 -6.28
CA ARG A 93 -9.18 12.73 -5.49
C ARG A 93 -8.84 11.43 -4.77
N ALA A 94 -9.84 10.75 -4.20
CA ALA A 94 -9.62 9.49 -3.48
C ALA A 94 -9.00 8.41 -4.37
N ILE A 95 -9.33 8.42 -5.66
CA ILE A 95 -8.80 7.49 -6.67
C ILE A 95 -7.46 8.02 -7.21
N SER A 96 -7.39 9.29 -7.60
CA SER A 96 -6.20 9.85 -8.28
C SER A 96 -4.97 9.87 -7.38
N SER A 97 -5.13 10.08 -6.07
CA SER A 97 -4.00 10.19 -5.13
C SER A 97 -3.19 8.91 -4.98
N GLN A 98 -3.71 7.78 -5.44
CA GLN A 98 -3.02 6.48 -5.42
C GLN A 98 -2.38 6.14 -6.76
N ALA A 99 -2.69 6.88 -7.83
CA ALA A 99 -2.23 6.61 -9.17
C ALA A 99 -0.96 7.41 -9.50
N MET A 100 0.02 6.76 -10.14
CA MET A 100 1.17 7.45 -10.73
C MET A 100 0.79 8.18 -12.01
N LEU A 101 1.44 9.31 -12.27
CA LEU A 101 1.19 10.17 -13.44
C LEU A 101 1.30 9.42 -14.79
N VAL A 102 2.19 8.42 -14.84
CA VAL A 102 2.42 7.57 -16.03
C VAL A 102 1.18 6.70 -16.37
N HIS A 103 0.27 6.48 -15.41
CA HIS A 103 -0.95 5.70 -15.59
C HIS A 103 -2.20 6.56 -15.89
N HIS A 104 -2.02 7.77 -16.43
CA HIS A 104 -3.15 8.67 -16.75
C HIS A 104 -4.20 8.06 -17.69
N ALA A 105 -3.80 7.27 -18.69
CA ALA A 105 -4.72 6.66 -19.64
C ALA A 105 -5.70 5.65 -19.00
N PRO A 106 -5.25 4.62 -18.25
CA PRO A 106 -6.16 3.74 -17.53
C PRO A 106 -6.93 4.48 -16.42
N LEU A 107 -6.30 5.45 -15.74
CA LEU A 107 -6.96 6.26 -14.72
C LEU A 107 -8.17 7.03 -15.29
N GLN A 108 -8.10 7.51 -16.54
CA GLN A 108 -9.23 8.20 -17.18
C GLN A 108 -10.45 7.30 -17.28
N HIS A 109 -10.27 6.04 -17.67
CA HIS A 109 -11.37 5.07 -17.75
C HIS A 109 -11.90 4.69 -16.38
N GLN A 110 -11.03 4.53 -15.39
CA GLN A 110 -11.42 4.23 -14.02
C GLN A 110 -12.22 5.38 -13.41
N LEU A 111 -11.75 6.63 -13.51
CA LEU A 111 -12.50 7.81 -13.07
C LEU A 111 -13.82 7.95 -13.84
N GLY A 112 -13.82 7.66 -15.13
CA GLY A 112 -15.04 7.67 -15.93
C GLY A 112 -16.09 6.68 -15.44
N ALA A 113 -15.70 5.47 -15.07
CA ALA A 113 -16.61 4.46 -14.53
C ALA A 113 -17.09 4.82 -13.12
N GLU A 114 -16.17 5.18 -12.23
CA GLU A 114 -16.47 5.49 -10.83
C GLU A 114 -17.33 6.75 -10.69
N LEU A 115 -17.03 7.82 -11.43
CA LEU A 115 -17.77 9.08 -11.32
C LEU A 115 -19.09 9.07 -12.09
N ALA A 116 -19.31 8.12 -13.01
CA ALA A 116 -20.57 7.99 -13.74
C ALA A 116 -21.73 7.54 -12.83
N GLU A 117 -21.43 6.84 -11.73
CA GLU A 117 -22.44 6.44 -10.75
C GLU A 117 -23.02 7.67 -10.04
N GLU A 118 -24.35 7.81 -10.12
CA GLU A 118 -25.11 8.86 -9.44
C GLU A 118 -25.18 8.56 -7.95
N GLN A 119 -24.58 9.44 -7.14
CA GLN A 119 -24.55 9.29 -5.69
C GLN A 119 -25.09 10.56 -5.02
N GLN A 120 -25.78 10.37 -3.90
CA GLN A 120 -26.25 11.48 -3.08
C GLN A 120 -25.06 12.15 -2.38
N VAL A 121 -24.99 13.48 -2.47
CA VAL A 121 -24.03 14.26 -1.69
C VAL A 121 -24.45 14.19 -0.22
N PRO A 122 -23.56 13.74 0.71
CA PRO A 122 -23.90 13.52 2.10
C PRO A 122 -24.62 14.71 2.75
N GLU A 123 -25.66 14.42 3.53
CA GLU A 123 -26.45 15.41 4.28
C GLU A 123 -27.15 16.49 3.41
N THR A 124 -27.29 16.24 2.12
CA THR A 124 -27.99 17.15 1.20
C THR A 124 -29.04 16.43 0.35
N HIS A 125 -29.88 17.21 -0.30
CA HIS A 125 -30.82 16.73 -1.31
C HIS A 125 -30.21 16.64 -2.72
N VAL A 126 -28.89 16.85 -2.86
CA VAL A 126 -28.23 16.92 -4.16
C VAL A 126 -27.72 15.54 -4.54
N TRP A 127 -28.05 15.10 -5.74
CA TRP A 127 -27.48 13.90 -6.35
C TRP A 127 -26.54 14.33 -7.46
N ALA A 128 -25.35 13.73 -7.52
CA ALA A 128 -24.31 14.14 -8.45
C ALA A 128 -23.64 12.93 -9.11
N ARG A 129 -23.29 13.11 -10.38
CA ARG A 129 -22.46 12.23 -11.20
C ARG A 129 -21.60 13.08 -12.14
N ALA A 130 -20.60 12.49 -12.75
CA ALA A 130 -19.80 13.12 -13.78
C ALA A 130 -19.84 12.33 -15.09
N GLU A 131 -19.78 13.05 -16.20
CA GLU A 131 -19.65 12.51 -17.54
C GLU A 131 -18.43 13.10 -18.25
N GLN A 132 -18.04 12.51 -19.38
CA GLN A 132 -17.03 13.06 -20.29
C GLN A 132 -15.67 13.36 -19.61
N VAL A 133 -15.25 12.47 -18.71
CA VAL A 133 -13.97 12.61 -17.99
C VAL A 133 -12.80 12.54 -18.98
N LYS A 134 -11.98 13.59 -18.97
CA LYS A 134 -10.73 13.70 -19.74
C LYS A 134 -9.60 14.04 -18.80
N ILE A 135 -8.50 13.30 -18.91
CA ILE A 135 -7.26 13.56 -18.19
C ILE A 135 -6.22 14.07 -19.16
N SER A 136 -5.54 15.13 -18.77
CA SER A 136 -4.37 15.68 -19.46
C SER A 136 -3.22 15.80 -18.45
N VAL A 137 -2.00 15.63 -18.95
CA VAL A 137 -0.77 15.67 -18.15
C VAL A 137 0.23 16.52 -18.93
N ASP A 138 1.02 17.32 -18.22
CA ASP A 138 2.15 18.03 -18.82
C ASP A 138 3.27 17.05 -19.19
N GLU A 139 3.86 17.18 -20.38
CA GLU A 139 4.90 16.22 -20.80
C GLU A 139 6.15 16.31 -19.91
N GLY A 140 6.48 17.49 -19.39
CA GLY A 140 7.59 17.66 -18.44
C GLY A 140 7.35 16.90 -17.14
N ASP A 141 6.13 16.99 -16.59
CA ASP A 141 5.72 16.24 -15.40
C ASP A 141 5.71 14.72 -15.67
N LEU A 142 5.28 14.31 -16.86
CA LEU A 142 5.28 12.92 -17.28
C LEU A 142 6.71 12.34 -17.38
N GLU A 143 7.65 13.10 -17.93
CA GLU A 143 9.07 12.73 -17.97
C GLU A 143 9.68 12.62 -16.57
N MET A 144 9.36 13.56 -15.67
CA MET A 144 9.79 13.50 -14.27
C MET A 144 9.24 12.25 -13.57
N ALA A 145 7.96 11.93 -13.78
CA ALA A 145 7.35 10.72 -13.24
C ALA A 145 8.01 9.43 -13.79
N ARG A 146 8.34 9.39 -15.09
CA ARG A 146 9.07 8.25 -15.69
C ARG A 146 10.45 8.06 -15.07
N LYS A 147 11.22 9.14 -14.91
CA LYS A 147 12.54 9.12 -14.24
C LYS A 147 12.42 8.65 -12.78
N HIS A 148 11.38 9.08 -12.07
CA HIS A 148 11.15 8.64 -10.70
C HIS A 148 10.93 7.12 -10.61
N ILE A 149 10.10 6.55 -11.50
CA ILE A 149 9.88 5.09 -11.56
C ILE A 149 11.17 4.33 -11.88
N GLU A 150 11.98 4.86 -12.79
CA GLU A 150 13.27 4.26 -13.15
C GLU A 150 14.22 4.23 -11.95
N LEU A 151 14.33 5.33 -11.21
CA LEU A 151 15.15 5.41 -9.99
C LEU A 151 14.67 4.44 -8.92
N LEU A 152 13.35 4.33 -8.70
CA LEU A 152 12.78 3.37 -7.76
C LEU A 152 13.12 1.94 -8.16
N ARG A 153 12.97 1.58 -9.45
CA ARG A 153 13.30 0.25 -9.96
C ARG A 153 14.78 -0.07 -9.74
N ASN A 154 15.66 0.84 -10.11
CA ASN A 154 17.10 0.67 -9.96
C ASN A 154 17.51 0.54 -8.49
N SER A 155 16.88 1.32 -7.60
CA SER A 155 17.11 1.22 -6.16
C SER A 155 16.66 -0.14 -5.61
N THR A 156 15.48 -0.63 -6.01
CA THR A 156 14.96 -1.94 -5.59
C THR A 156 15.87 -3.07 -6.03
N VAL A 157 16.35 -3.04 -7.28
CA VAL A 157 17.29 -4.05 -7.80
C VAL A 157 18.59 -4.02 -7.02
N ARG A 158 19.21 -2.84 -6.84
CA ARG A 158 20.45 -2.69 -6.05
C ARG A 158 20.29 -3.11 -4.59
N HIS A 159 19.11 -2.92 -4.01
CA HIS A 159 18.84 -3.39 -2.66
C HIS A 159 18.77 -4.93 -2.63
N ALA A 160 18.04 -5.53 -3.57
CA ALA A 160 17.94 -6.98 -3.68
C ALA A 160 19.32 -7.64 -3.92
N GLU A 161 20.16 -7.04 -4.77
CA GLU A 161 21.54 -7.49 -5.00
C GLU A 161 22.37 -7.47 -3.71
N ARG A 162 22.35 -6.36 -2.97
CA ARG A 162 23.07 -6.26 -1.69
C ARG A 162 22.57 -7.25 -0.65
N GLU A 163 21.26 -7.49 -0.59
CA GLU A 163 20.71 -8.48 0.33
C GLU A 163 21.10 -9.91 -0.07
N LEU A 164 21.17 -10.21 -1.37
CA LEU A 164 21.67 -11.49 -1.88
C LEU A 164 23.15 -11.67 -1.53
N GLU A 165 23.98 -10.65 -1.77
CA GLU A 165 25.40 -10.67 -1.41
C GLU A 165 25.60 -10.89 0.10
N ARG A 166 24.85 -10.16 0.94
CA ARG A 166 24.88 -10.34 2.40
C ARG A 166 24.40 -11.72 2.83
N ALA A 167 23.37 -12.24 2.18
CA ALA A 167 22.88 -13.59 2.46
C ALA A 167 23.91 -14.65 2.10
N GLU A 168 24.59 -14.52 0.95
CA GLU A 168 25.67 -15.44 0.54
C GLU A 168 26.85 -15.35 1.52
N ILE A 169 27.29 -14.14 1.89
CA ILE A 169 28.37 -13.97 2.88
C ILE A 169 27.99 -14.62 4.21
N ARG A 170 26.74 -14.42 4.68
CA ARG A 170 26.25 -15.01 5.92
C ARG A 170 26.18 -16.54 5.84
N TYR A 171 25.66 -17.08 4.74
CA TYR A 171 25.62 -18.52 4.49
C TYR A 171 27.04 -19.12 4.49
N LEU A 172 27.97 -18.47 3.78
CA LEU A 172 29.37 -18.91 3.77
C LEU A 172 30.00 -18.89 5.16
N ARG A 173 29.74 -17.86 5.96
CA ARG A 173 30.33 -17.72 7.29
C ARG A 173 29.69 -18.66 8.32
N ASP A 174 28.37 -18.70 8.38
CA ASP A 174 27.60 -19.31 9.48
C ASP A 174 27.31 -20.79 9.24
N GLU A 175 27.33 -21.25 7.98
CA GLU A 175 27.05 -22.63 7.62
C GLU A 175 28.25 -23.32 6.98
N VAL A 176 28.87 -22.72 5.96
CA VAL A 176 29.91 -23.40 5.14
C VAL A 176 31.28 -23.43 5.81
N LEU A 177 31.79 -22.28 6.22
CA LEU A 177 33.13 -22.11 6.81
C LEU A 177 33.14 -22.38 8.31
N THR A 178 32.16 -23.15 8.78
CA THR A 178 32.10 -23.63 10.17
C THR A 178 33.20 -24.65 10.42
N ASP A 179 33.38 -25.65 9.57
CA ASP A 179 34.44 -26.64 9.67
C ASP A 179 34.99 -27.04 8.30
N VAL A 180 36.17 -27.68 8.29
CA VAL A 180 36.86 -28.05 7.05
C VAL A 180 36.08 -29.07 6.24
N GLY A 181 35.35 -29.98 6.89
CA GLY A 181 34.51 -30.99 6.23
C GLY A 181 33.37 -30.33 5.46
N THR A 182 32.63 -29.43 6.12
CA THR A 182 31.51 -28.70 5.49
C THR A 182 31.99 -27.82 4.34
N ALA A 183 33.12 -27.11 4.51
CA ALA A 183 33.72 -26.31 3.44
C ALA A 183 34.16 -27.16 2.24
N THR A 184 34.71 -28.36 2.49
CA THR A 184 35.14 -29.29 1.43
C THR A 184 33.95 -29.86 0.66
N ILE A 185 32.87 -30.24 1.36
CA ILE A 185 31.64 -30.74 0.72
C ILE A 185 30.99 -29.64 -0.13
N TRP A 186 30.91 -28.42 0.41
CA TRP A 186 30.40 -27.26 -0.34
C TRP A 186 31.23 -27.00 -1.60
N TRP A 187 32.56 -27.06 -1.50
CA TRP A 187 33.45 -26.89 -2.65
C TRP A 187 33.21 -27.98 -3.71
N LEU A 188 33.09 -29.25 -3.29
CA LEU A 188 32.81 -30.36 -4.19
C LEU A 188 31.48 -30.17 -4.93
N GLN A 189 30.42 -29.77 -4.23
CA GLN A 189 29.11 -29.57 -4.84
C GLN A 189 29.14 -28.47 -5.91
N ARG A 190 29.93 -27.40 -5.71
CA ARG A 190 30.02 -26.27 -6.64
C ARG A 190 31.02 -26.48 -7.78
N ASN A 191 31.92 -27.46 -7.66
CA ASN A 191 32.98 -27.78 -8.63
C ASN A 191 32.86 -29.21 -9.19
N GLY A 192 31.63 -29.70 -9.40
CA GLY A 192 31.41 -30.95 -10.14
C GLY A 192 31.93 -32.23 -9.47
N TYR A 193 32.08 -32.24 -8.14
CA TYR A 193 32.55 -33.37 -7.34
C TYR A 193 33.99 -33.84 -7.67
N GLU A 194 34.88 -32.91 -8.02
CA GLU A 194 36.31 -33.21 -8.25
C GLU A 194 37.08 -33.55 -6.96
N VAL A 195 37.03 -34.82 -6.55
CA VAL A 195 37.61 -35.30 -5.28
C VAL A 195 39.11 -35.05 -5.17
N GLU A 196 39.87 -35.36 -6.22
CA GLU A 196 41.34 -35.22 -6.21
C GLU A 196 41.77 -33.76 -5.96
N ARG A 197 41.03 -32.81 -6.55
CA ARG A 197 41.30 -31.39 -6.40
C ARG A 197 40.88 -30.86 -5.03
N ALA A 198 39.76 -31.35 -4.50
CA ALA A 198 39.33 -31.02 -3.14
C ALA A 198 40.36 -31.45 -2.08
N VAL A 199 40.95 -32.65 -2.22
CA VAL A 199 41.99 -33.15 -1.32
C VAL A 199 43.24 -32.27 -1.38
N GLN A 200 43.63 -31.79 -2.58
CA GLN A 200 44.75 -30.86 -2.73
C GLN A 200 44.50 -29.52 -2.03
N LEU A 201 43.27 -29.01 -2.08
CA LEU A 201 42.88 -27.71 -1.51
C LEU A 201 42.52 -27.78 -0.02
N ALA A 202 42.53 -28.96 0.61
CA ALA A 202 42.09 -29.15 1.99
C ALA A 202 42.85 -28.25 2.99
N GLY A 203 44.15 -28.04 2.79
CA GLY A 203 44.95 -27.13 3.62
C GLY A 203 44.56 -25.66 3.49
N GLU A 204 44.21 -25.21 2.28
CA GLU A 204 43.74 -23.84 2.04
C GLU A 204 42.34 -23.62 2.64
N LEU A 205 41.44 -24.60 2.50
CA LEU A 205 40.12 -24.57 3.14
C LEU A 205 40.22 -24.54 4.67
N GLN A 206 41.18 -25.27 5.25
CA GLN A 206 41.44 -25.22 6.69
C GLN A 206 41.87 -23.82 7.14
N GLU A 207 42.68 -23.13 6.36
CA GLU A 207 43.08 -21.76 6.65
C GLU A 207 41.91 -20.77 6.52
N LEU A 208 41.06 -20.91 5.50
CA LEU A 208 39.86 -20.09 5.33
C LEU A 208 38.87 -20.26 6.50
N VAL A 209 38.64 -21.50 6.96
CA VAL A 209 37.81 -21.80 8.14
C VAL A 209 38.41 -21.14 9.39
N ARG A 210 39.75 -21.19 9.55
CA ARG A 210 40.43 -20.54 10.67
C ARG A 210 40.20 -19.02 10.67
N ILE A 211 40.39 -18.37 9.52
CA ILE A 211 40.19 -16.91 9.35
C ILE A 211 38.73 -16.52 9.64
N ALA A 212 37.77 -17.27 9.08
CA ALA A 212 36.35 -17.02 9.29
C ALA A 212 35.97 -17.11 10.78
N ARG A 213 36.53 -18.08 11.52
CA ARG A 213 36.30 -18.24 12.96
C ARG A 213 36.96 -17.15 13.81
N HIS A 214 38.14 -16.65 13.43
CA HIS A 214 38.84 -15.59 14.19
C HIS A 214 38.13 -14.24 14.13
N THR A 215 37.25 -14.03 13.14
CA THR A 215 36.44 -12.80 13.04
C THR A 215 35.16 -12.87 13.90
N SER A 216 34.86 -14.03 14.46
CA SER A 216 33.61 -14.32 15.18
C SER A 216 33.80 -14.45 16.69
N ASP A 217 34.89 -13.93 17.29
CA ASP A 217 35.00 -13.90 18.75
C ASP A 217 33.83 -13.07 19.30
N PRO A 218 32.85 -13.70 19.99
CA PRO A 218 31.71 -12.98 20.51
C PRO A 218 32.21 -11.88 21.44
N HIS A 219 31.57 -10.72 21.40
CA HIS A 219 31.95 -9.61 22.26
C HIS A 219 32.06 -10.14 23.70
N TRP A 220 33.16 -9.87 24.39
CA TRP A 220 33.48 -10.51 25.67
C TRP A 220 32.33 -10.41 26.69
N ALA A 221 31.53 -9.35 26.62
CA ALA A 221 30.31 -9.14 27.40
C ALA A 221 29.23 -10.22 27.12
N GLU A 222 28.97 -10.54 25.86
CA GLU A 222 28.01 -11.57 25.44
C GLU A 222 28.44 -12.97 25.90
N SER A 223 29.75 -13.25 25.86
CA SER A 223 30.32 -14.53 26.34
C SER A 223 30.21 -14.67 27.86
N LEU A 224 30.44 -13.58 28.61
CA LEU A 224 30.24 -13.56 30.07
C LEU A 224 28.77 -13.67 30.45
N VAL A 225 27.87 -12.95 29.77
CA VAL A 225 26.42 -13.00 30.03
C VAL A 225 25.86 -14.38 29.73
N SER A 226 26.23 -15.02 28.63
CA SER A 226 25.76 -16.38 28.30
C SER A 226 26.28 -17.45 29.28
N SER A 227 27.52 -17.31 29.75
CA SER A 227 28.08 -18.17 30.81
C SER A 227 27.35 -17.96 32.14
N PHE A 228 26.98 -16.72 32.43
CA PHE A 228 26.23 -16.32 33.60
C PHE A 228 24.79 -16.83 33.60
N GLU A 229 24.08 -16.71 32.48
CA GLU A 229 22.72 -17.24 32.29
C GLU A 229 22.64 -18.76 32.39
N ARG A 230 23.69 -19.48 32.01
CA ARG A 230 23.79 -20.93 32.26
C ARG A 230 23.96 -21.29 33.74
N ALA A 231 24.55 -20.40 34.55
CA ALA A 231 24.78 -20.65 35.97
C ALA A 231 23.59 -20.25 36.86
N LEU A 232 22.82 -19.24 36.45
CA LEU A 232 21.67 -18.67 37.17
C LEU A 232 20.57 -19.67 37.60
N PRO A 233 20.19 -20.71 36.83
CA PRO A 233 19.13 -21.65 37.21
C PRO A 233 19.46 -22.49 38.45
N ARG A 234 20.72 -22.54 38.87
CA ARG A 234 21.18 -23.25 40.08
C ARG A 234 21.05 -22.41 41.35
N LEU A 235 20.66 -21.14 41.23
CA LEU A 235 20.57 -20.19 42.32
C LEU A 235 19.12 -19.80 42.58
N ASP A 236 18.82 -19.51 43.84
CA ASP A 236 17.51 -19.01 44.30
C ASP A 236 17.27 -17.56 43.81
N ASP A 237 16.01 -17.16 43.63
CA ASP A 237 15.61 -15.88 42.99
C ASP A 237 16.21 -14.62 43.66
N GLY A 238 16.46 -14.66 44.97
CA GLY A 238 17.15 -13.58 45.69
C GLY A 238 18.63 -13.50 45.30
N HIS A 239 19.33 -14.62 45.29
CA HIS A 239 20.76 -14.71 44.97
C HIS A 239 21.07 -14.37 43.50
N ARG A 240 20.11 -14.54 42.58
CA ARG A 240 20.25 -14.14 41.17
C ARG A 240 20.42 -12.63 41.01
N ARG A 241 19.66 -11.84 41.77
CA ARG A 241 19.73 -10.36 41.72
C ARG A 241 20.99 -9.84 42.38
N ASP A 242 21.35 -10.38 43.54
CA ASP A 242 22.55 -9.98 44.25
C ASP A 242 23.81 -10.28 43.44
N LEU A 243 23.89 -11.44 42.80
CA LEU A 243 25.04 -11.79 41.98
C LEU A 243 25.19 -10.86 40.76
N ARG A 244 24.08 -10.51 40.10
CA ARG A 244 24.07 -9.52 38.99
C ARG A 244 24.65 -8.17 39.44
N GLN A 245 24.21 -7.68 40.59
CA GLN A 245 24.70 -6.40 41.15
C GLN A 245 26.16 -6.47 41.56
N HIS A 246 26.60 -7.57 42.20
CA HIS A 246 27.99 -7.74 42.60
C HIS A 246 28.94 -7.85 41.40
N LEU A 247 28.52 -8.53 40.33
CA LEU A 247 29.33 -8.66 39.12
C LEU A 247 29.45 -7.32 38.37
N ALA A 248 28.35 -6.59 38.22
CA ALA A 248 28.36 -5.24 37.63
C ALA A 248 29.27 -4.28 38.44
N LYS A 249 29.20 -4.36 39.77
CA LYS A 249 30.08 -3.59 40.65
C LYS A 249 31.55 -3.99 40.50
N ALA A 250 31.86 -5.28 40.45
CA ALA A 250 33.23 -5.78 40.26
C ALA A 250 33.79 -5.36 38.90
N LEU A 251 33.00 -5.47 37.83
CA LEU A 251 33.37 -5.01 36.49
C LEU A 251 33.58 -3.48 36.44
N GLY A 252 32.82 -2.70 37.22
CA GLY A 252 33.02 -1.26 37.35
C GLY A 252 34.31 -0.87 38.05
N VAL A 253 34.70 -1.65 39.07
CA VAL A 253 35.93 -1.40 39.84
C VAL A 253 37.18 -1.83 39.08
N TYR A 254 37.14 -2.98 38.39
CA TYR A 254 38.33 -3.58 37.78
C TYR A 254 38.40 -3.48 36.25
N GLY A 255 37.25 -3.37 35.56
CA GLY A 255 37.15 -3.27 34.10
C GLY A 255 36.89 -1.86 33.57
N GLY A 256 36.60 -0.88 34.45
CA GLY A 256 36.28 0.50 34.08
C GLY A 256 34.80 0.74 33.81
N SER A 257 34.40 2.03 33.77
CA SER A 257 32.99 2.45 33.68
C SER A 257 32.28 2.02 32.39
N SER A 258 33.02 1.94 31.28
CA SER A 258 32.47 1.50 29.98
C SER A 258 32.08 0.03 29.99
N VAL A 259 32.94 -0.83 30.56
CA VAL A 259 32.76 -2.28 30.67
C VAL A 259 31.58 -2.63 31.58
N ALA A 260 31.40 -1.89 32.68
CA ALA A 260 30.28 -2.08 33.58
C ALA A 260 28.94 -1.59 32.99
N ALA A 261 28.96 -0.48 32.25
CA ALA A 261 27.76 0.05 31.60
C ALA A 261 27.23 -0.89 30.52
N GLU A 262 28.14 -1.46 29.72
CA GLU A 262 27.80 -2.42 28.67
C GLU A 262 27.21 -3.72 29.24
N PHE A 263 27.81 -4.26 30.31
CA PHE A 263 27.27 -5.43 30.99
C PHE A 263 25.91 -5.15 31.68
N ALA A 264 25.74 -3.98 32.27
CA ALA A 264 24.50 -3.61 32.94
C ALA A 264 23.31 -3.50 31.97
N ASP A 265 23.54 -2.91 30.80
CA ASP A 265 22.54 -2.81 29.72
C ASP A 265 22.10 -4.21 29.26
N GLN A 266 23.06 -5.11 29.04
CA GLN A 266 22.81 -6.45 28.51
C GLN A 266 22.12 -7.39 29.52
N VAL A 267 22.22 -7.11 30.82
CA VAL A 267 21.60 -7.91 31.91
C VAL A 267 20.33 -7.24 32.48
N GLY A 268 19.92 -6.10 31.91
CA GLY A 268 18.71 -5.37 32.32
C GLY A 268 18.81 -4.75 33.71
N LEU A 269 20.02 -4.37 34.15
CA LEU A 269 20.23 -3.65 35.40
C LEU A 269 20.04 -2.14 35.15
N PRO A 270 19.41 -1.40 36.08
CA PRO A 270 19.36 0.06 35.97
C PRO A 270 20.80 0.59 35.94
N ALA A 271 21.08 1.50 35.00
CA ALA A 271 22.38 2.18 34.92
C ALA A 271 22.72 2.69 36.31
N ALA A 272 23.80 2.17 36.90
CA ALA A 272 24.21 2.54 38.25
C ALA A 272 24.34 4.06 38.28
N GLU A 273 23.42 4.73 38.98
CA GLU A 273 23.49 6.15 39.20
C GLU A 273 24.89 6.43 39.74
N GLN A 274 25.64 7.21 38.98
CA GLN A 274 26.94 7.71 39.38
C GLN A 274 26.69 8.53 40.65
N HIS A 275 26.85 7.90 41.81
CA HIS A 275 27.02 8.61 43.06
C HIS A 275 28.36 9.37 42.94
N MET A 276 28.28 10.55 42.34
CA MET A 276 29.24 11.62 42.51
C MET A 276 29.28 11.94 44.01
N ASN A 277 30.27 11.37 44.69
CA ASN A 277 30.68 11.87 45.99
C ASN A 277 31.18 13.30 45.80
N GLY A 278 30.29 14.26 46.02
CA GLY A 278 30.62 15.66 46.24
C GLY A 278 31.34 15.79 47.58
N ASN A 279 32.66 15.59 47.57
CA ASN A 279 33.51 16.03 48.66
C ASN A 279 33.83 17.51 48.44
N SER A 280 33.01 18.40 49.01
CA SER A 280 33.40 19.80 49.21
C SER A 280 34.01 19.94 50.60
N PRO A 281 35.24 20.45 50.74
CA PRO A 281 35.81 20.78 52.04
C PRO A 281 35.34 22.18 52.44
N HIS A 282 34.83 22.38 53.65
CA HIS A 282 34.95 23.67 54.34
C HIS A 282 34.71 23.56 55.85
N VAL A 283 35.70 24.09 56.56
CA VAL A 283 35.85 24.44 58.00
C VAL A 283 36.21 23.28 58.93
#